data_AF-A0A4Y2USX7-F1
#
_entry.id   AF-A0A4Y2USX7-F1
#
_cell.length_a   1.000
_cell.length_b   1.000
_cell.length_c   1.000
_cell.angle_alpha   90.00
_cell.angle_beta   90.00
_cell.angle_gamma   90.00
#
_symmetry.space_group_name_H-M   'P 1'
#
loop_
_entity.id
_entity.type
_entity.pdbx_description
1 polymer ?
#
loop_
_entity_poly.entity_id
_entity_poly.type
_entity_poly.pdbx_seq_one_letter_code
_entity_poly.pdbx_strand_id
1 'polypeptide(L)'
;MEDAGFQLLNDEEIISEVRHSPKEDEEEDDDDGENDSQVKISNNDAVECFSKGLAWLEQQQRDSSKLMFLRKLRDRAARQRMTNLRQMTLPFKSL
;
A
#
# COMPACT_ATOMS: atom_id res chain seq x y z
N MET A 1 -1.20 25.14 -28.78
CA MET A 1 -0.56 24.14 -27.91
C MET A 1 -1.49 22.94 -27.97
N GLU A 2 -1.17 21.97 -28.81
CA GLU A 2 -2.02 20.79 -29.02
C GLU A 2 -1.66 19.77 -27.94
N ASP A 3 -2.66 19.45 -27.11
CA ASP A 3 -2.59 18.46 -26.04
C ASP A 3 -2.32 17.10 -26.66
N ALA A 4 -1.11 16.57 -26.46
CA ALA A 4 -0.74 15.21 -26.89
C ALA A 4 -1.44 14.21 -25.94
N GLY A 5 -2.75 14.07 -26.12
CA GLY A 5 -3.54 13.11 -25.37
C GLY A 5 -3.00 11.71 -25.56
N PHE A 6 -2.86 10.97 -24.46
CA PHE A 6 -2.47 9.56 -24.50
C PHE A 6 -3.53 8.77 -25.28
N GLN A 7 -3.08 8.04 -26.29
CA GLN A 7 -3.96 7.15 -27.06
C GLN A 7 -4.44 6.02 -26.15
N LEU A 8 -5.75 5.86 -26.04
CA LEU A 8 -6.37 4.72 -25.36
C LEU A 8 -6.27 3.50 -26.28
N LEU A 9 -5.33 2.61 -25.97
CA LEU A 9 -5.17 1.33 -26.67
C LEU A 9 -6.32 0.40 -26.30
N ASN A 10 -6.81 -0.37 -27.27
CA ASN A 10 -7.78 -1.44 -27.01
C ASN A 10 -7.07 -2.73 -26.55
N ASP A 11 -7.84 -3.68 -26.02
CA ASP A 11 -7.29 -4.92 -25.43
C ASP A 11 -6.38 -5.70 -26.40
N GLU A 12 -6.70 -5.74 -27.71
CA GLU A 12 -5.87 -6.44 -28.71
C GLU A 12 -4.55 -5.72 -28.96
N GLU A 13 -4.55 -4.38 -28.94
CA GLU A 13 -3.33 -3.58 -29.09
C GLU A 13 -2.41 -3.76 -27.88
N ILE A 14 -2.98 -3.83 -26.66
CA ILE A 14 -2.21 -4.08 -25.43
C ILE A 14 -1.56 -5.46 -25.47
N ILE A 15 -2.31 -6.50 -25.87
CA ILE A 15 -1.80 -7.87 -25.95
C ILE A 15 -0.69 -7.98 -26.98
N SER A 16 -0.84 -7.30 -28.12
CA SER A 16 0.17 -7.22 -29.16
C SER A 16 1.47 -6.59 -28.62
N GLU A 17 1.39 -5.44 -27.96
CA GLU A 17 2.55 -4.74 -27.41
C GLU A 17 3.32 -5.56 -26.37
N VAL A 18 2.58 -6.22 -25.46
CA VAL A 18 3.16 -7.10 -24.43
C VAL A 18 3.83 -8.33 -25.05
N ARG A 19 3.29 -8.85 -26.16
CA ARG A 19 3.87 -9.99 -26.88
C ARG A 19 5.06 -9.60 -27.75
N HIS A 20 5.11 -8.37 -28.22
CA HIS A 20 6.18 -7.85 -29.06
C HIS A 20 7.35 -7.25 -28.28
N SER A 21 7.19 -7.05 -26.97
CA SER A 21 8.31 -6.70 -26.10
C SER A 21 9.37 -7.81 -26.18
N PRO A 22 10.61 -7.51 -26.62
CA PRO A 22 11.68 -8.50 -26.66
C PRO A 22 11.87 -9.06 -25.25
N LYS A 23 11.83 -10.39 -25.13
CA LYS A 23 12.31 -11.06 -23.93
C LYS A 23 13.83 -10.98 -23.98
N GLU A 24 14.39 -10.02 -23.27
CA GLU A 24 15.82 -9.99 -22.95
C GLU A 24 16.08 -11.08 -21.90
N ASP A 25 16.08 -12.35 -22.35
CA ASP A 25 16.73 -13.47 -21.67
C ASP A 25 18.04 -13.72 -22.42
N GLU A 26 19.08 -12.93 -22.10
CA GLU A 26 20.47 -13.28 -22.37
C GLU A 26 21.25 -13.25 -21.05
N GLU A 27 21.40 -14.45 -20.48
CA GLU A 27 22.33 -14.73 -19.39
C GLU A 27 23.75 -14.87 -19.98
N GLU A 28 24.69 -13.98 -19.62
CA GLU A 28 26.05 -14.31 -19.15
C GLU A 28 26.98 -13.08 -19.05
N ASP A 29 27.39 -12.82 -17.80
CA ASP A 29 28.71 -12.43 -17.28
C ASP A 29 29.30 -11.00 -17.47
N ASP A 30 29.51 -10.38 -16.29
CA ASP A 30 30.58 -9.43 -15.87
C ASP A 30 30.75 -8.10 -16.63
N ASP A 31 30.14 -7.03 -16.12
CA ASP A 31 30.89 -5.79 -15.80
C ASP A 31 30.14 -4.90 -14.81
N ASP A 32 30.92 -4.30 -13.92
CA ASP A 32 30.61 -3.35 -12.88
C ASP A 32 29.84 -2.12 -13.39
N GLY A 33 28.65 -1.87 -12.86
CA GLY A 33 28.07 -0.52 -12.90
C GLY A 33 26.70 -0.35 -13.55
N GLU A 34 25.67 -1.04 -13.06
CA GLU A 34 24.37 -0.37 -12.95
C GLU A 34 24.16 0.00 -11.49
N ASN A 35 24.36 1.29 -11.24
CA ASN A 35 23.72 2.03 -10.17
C ASN A 35 22.21 1.81 -10.34
N ASP A 36 21.73 0.67 -9.87
CA ASP A 36 20.36 0.45 -9.46
C ASP A 36 20.19 1.49 -8.37
N SER A 37 19.83 2.70 -8.80
CA SER A 37 19.69 3.87 -7.97
C SER A 37 18.48 3.56 -7.16
N GLN A 38 18.70 2.76 -6.12
CA GLN A 38 17.71 2.31 -5.18
C GLN A 38 17.27 3.61 -4.56
N VAL A 39 16.19 4.18 -5.12
CA VAL A 39 15.71 5.50 -4.78
C VAL A 39 15.50 5.41 -3.28
N LYS A 40 16.38 6.05 -2.53
CA LYS A 40 16.36 5.94 -1.07
C LYS A 40 15.19 6.78 -0.63
N ILE A 41 14.02 6.15 -0.60
CA ILE A 41 12.79 6.77 -0.11
C ILE A 41 13.06 7.11 1.34
N SER A 42 13.02 8.40 1.68
CA SER A 42 13.13 8.82 3.07
C SER A 42 11.93 8.30 3.85
N ASN A 43 12.09 8.10 5.15
CA ASN A 43 10.96 7.81 6.04
C ASN A 43 9.84 8.85 5.89
N ASN A 44 10.18 10.11 5.64
CA ASN A 44 9.20 11.17 5.40
C ASN A 44 8.43 10.96 4.09
N ASP A 45 9.13 10.63 3.01
CA ASP A 45 8.52 10.39 1.69
C ASP A 45 7.61 9.16 1.74
N ALA A 46 8.02 8.12 2.47
CA ALA A 46 7.18 6.94 2.72
C ALA A 46 5.89 7.30 3.47
N VAL A 47 5.99 8.10 4.54
CA VAL A 47 4.83 8.58 5.31
C VAL A 47 3.88 9.42 4.45
N GLU A 48 4.42 10.30 3.60
CA GLU A 48 3.63 11.12 2.69
C GLU A 48 2.92 10.25 1.64
N CYS A 49 3.62 9.28 1.04
CA CYS A 49 3.04 8.33 0.09
C CYS A 49 1.90 7.52 0.72
N PHE A 50 2.08 7.00 1.94
CA PHE A 50 1.01 6.28 2.65
C PHE A 50 -0.18 7.19 2.97
N SER A 51 0.07 8.45 3.34
CA SER A 51 -0.99 9.42 3.63
C SER A 51 -1.84 9.71 2.37
N LYS A 52 -1.20 9.88 1.21
CA LYS A 52 -1.88 10.09 -0.07
C LYS A 52 -2.68 8.85 -0.50
N GLY A 53 -2.11 7.65 -0.35
CA GLY A 53 -2.80 6.39 -0.64
C GLY A 53 -4.01 6.15 0.25
N LEU A 54 -3.92 6.51 1.54
CA LEU A 54 -5.05 6.45 2.48
C LEU A 54 -6.15 7.44 2.10
N ALA A 55 -5.81 8.70 1.81
CA ALA A 55 -6.79 9.69 1.39
C ALA A 55 -7.53 9.27 0.10
N TRP A 56 -6.81 8.66 -0.84
CA TRP A 56 -7.41 8.09 -2.05
C TRP A 56 -8.35 6.92 -1.72
N LEU A 57 -7.95 5.97 -0.87
CA LEU A 57 -8.81 4.86 -0.44
C LEU A 57 -10.08 5.32 0.28
N GLU A 58 -9.96 6.36 1.11
CA GLU A 58 -11.11 6.98 1.80
C GLU A 58 -12.09 7.64 0.82
N GLN A 59 -11.58 8.25 -0.26
CA GLN A 59 -12.38 8.77 -1.36
C GLN A 59 -12.98 7.69 -2.26
N GLN A 60 -12.26 6.57 -2.46
CA GLN A 60 -12.73 5.48 -3.30
C GLN A 60 -13.97 4.78 -2.73
N GLN A 61 -14.26 4.96 -1.43
CA GLN A 61 -15.49 4.65 -0.67
C GLN A 61 -16.52 3.66 -1.28
N ARG A 62 -16.03 2.58 -1.91
CA ARG A 62 -16.85 1.59 -2.61
C ARG A 62 -17.55 0.65 -1.63
N ASP A 63 -17.12 0.64 -0.38
CA ASP A 63 -17.68 -0.19 0.68
C ASP A 63 -17.64 0.53 2.03
N SER A 64 -18.56 1.48 2.24
CA SER A 64 -18.86 2.06 3.57
C SER A 64 -18.99 0.99 4.66
N SER A 65 -19.47 -0.20 4.29
CA SER A 65 -19.55 -1.41 5.13
C SER A 65 -18.19 -1.88 5.66
N LYS A 66 -17.13 -1.89 4.84
CA LYS A 66 -15.78 -2.30 5.26
C LYS A 66 -15.15 -1.28 6.21
N LEU A 67 -15.33 0.01 5.92
CA LEU A 67 -14.87 1.09 6.79
C LEU A 67 -15.57 1.06 8.16
N MET A 68 -16.89 0.84 8.16
CA MET A 68 -17.67 0.66 9.38
C MET A 68 -17.26 -0.60 10.17
N PHE A 69 -16.90 -1.69 9.48
CA PHE A 69 -16.37 -2.90 10.11
C PHE A 69 -15.02 -2.63 10.80
N LEU A 70 -14.09 -1.94 10.14
CA LEU A 70 -12.81 -1.55 10.73
C LEU A 70 -12.96 -0.65 11.96
N ARG A 71 -13.90 0.32 11.92
CA ARG A 71 -14.24 1.15 13.10
C ARG A 71 -14.74 0.31 14.28
N LYS A 72 -15.61 -0.67 14.03
CA LYS A 72 -16.11 -1.59 15.08
C LYS A 72 -14.99 -2.45 15.68
N LEU A 73 -14.05 -2.94 14.86
CA LEU A 73 -12.90 -3.70 15.33
C LEU A 73 -11.99 -2.86 16.24
N ARG A 74 -11.67 -1.63 15.82
CA ARG A 74 -10.91 -0.67 16.62
C ARG A 74 -11.56 -0.43 17.99
N ASP A 75 -12.86 -0.15 18.02
CA ASP A 75 -13.57 0.14 19.26
C ASP A 75 -13.62 -1.08 20.19
N ARG A 76 -13.71 -2.30 19.63
CA ARG A 76 -13.64 -3.55 20.40
C ARG A 76 -12.25 -3.75 21.01
N ALA A 77 -11.19 -3.55 20.24
CA ALA A 77 -9.81 -3.67 20.73
C ALA A 77 -9.52 -2.66 21.86
N ALA A 78 -10.01 -1.42 21.73
CA ALA A 78 -9.87 -0.41 22.77
C ALA A 78 -10.58 -0.81 24.07
N ARG A 79 -11.84 -1.31 23.99
CA ARG A 79 -12.56 -1.83 25.15
C ARG A 79 -11.84 -3.02 25.79
N GLN A 80 -11.30 -3.92 24.99
CA GLN A 80 -10.56 -5.08 25.49
C GLN A 80 -9.27 -4.67 26.19
N ARG A 81 -8.51 -3.74 25.60
CA ARG A 81 -7.30 -3.19 26.25
C ARG A 81 -7.64 -2.55 27.60
N MET A 82 -8.72 -1.77 27.65
CA MET A 82 -9.12 -1.06 28.87
C MET A 82 -9.63 -2.01 29.97
N THR A 83 -10.33 -3.08 29.60
CA THR A 83 -10.76 -4.12 30.53
C THR A 83 -9.57 -4.94 31.05
N ASN A 84 -8.65 -5.34 30.19
CA ASN A 84 -7.40 -6.01 30.59
C ASN A 84 -6.57 -5.15 31.55
N LEU A 85 -6.41 -3.86 31.25
CA LEU A 85 -5.72 -2.92 32.15
C LEU A 85 -6.38 -2.88 33.53
N ARG A 86 -7.72 -2.80 33.58
CA ARG A 86 -8.46 -2.81 34.86
C ARG A 86 -8.23 -4.11 35.63
N GLN A 87 -8.28 -5.27 34.96
CA GLN A 87 -8.03 -6.57 35.60
C GLN A 87 -6.62 -6.67 36.16
N MET A 88 -5.62 -6.20 35.43
CA MET A 88 -4.21 -6.19 35.87
C MET A 88 -3.92 -5.17 36.96
N THR A 89 -4.77 -4.15 37.14
CA THR A 89 -4.57 -3.10 38.14
C THR A 89 -5.24 -3.42 39.49
N LEU A 90 -5.99 -4.52 39.59
CA LEU A 90 -6.57 -4.92 40.87
C LEU A 90 -5.45 -5.51 41.76
N PRO A 91 -5.17 -4.93 42.94
CA PRO A 91 -4.21 -5.51 43.85
C PRO A 91 -4.75 -6.87 44.30
N PHE A 92 -3.98 -7.93 44.07
CA PHE A 92 -4.22 -9.21 44.73
C PHE A 92 -4.20 -8.97 46.23
N LYS A 93 -5.37 -9.02 46.87
CA LYS A 93 -5.45 -9.08 48.33
C LYS A 93 -5.00 -10.48 48.70
N SER A 94 -3.77 -10.61 49.18
CA SER A 94 -3.29 -11.83 49.81
C SER A 94 -4.19 -12.10 51.03
N LEU A 95 -4.80 -13.30 51.07
CA LEU A 95 -5.65 -13.76 52.16
C LEU A 95 -4.78 -14.26 53.32
#